data_AF-A0A928ZVG0-F1
#
_entry.id   AF-A0A928ZVG0-F1
#
_cell.length_a   1.000
_cell.length_b   1.000
_cell.length_c   1.000
_cell.angle_alpha   90.00
_cell.angle_beta   90.00
_cell.angle_gamma   90.00
#
_symmetry.space_group_name_H-M   'P 1'
#
loop_
_entity.id
_entity.type
_entity.pdbx_description
1 polymer ?
#
loop_
_entity_poly.entity_id
_entity_poly.type
_entity_poly.pdbx_seq_one_letter_code
_entity_poly.pdbx_strand_id
1 'polypeptide(L)'
;AFSPQEVQFIAREDSLDFSTVIRELAQAGVGSLPGTAAEVLDDRVRRVICPEKINAATWLEIVAQAHQLGMPTTSTMLSGHIETIEQQIDHLDQLRRLQQHSLSQGETGITEFILLPFVGQDAPAPMRKRVGRDQPVLADALLLTAVARIYLGRWIKNHQPSWVKLGLEVATEALDWGCNDIGGTLMEEHITSMAGAQGGTCQSVADLVAAIATLKRPSQQRDTLYNVVSTSGSYQHQAYPLNQQR
;
A
#
# COMPACT_ATOMS: atom_id res chain seq x y z
N ALA A 1 1.99 14.10 -4.21
CA ALA A 1 2.37 12.74 -4.66
C ALA A 1 1.61 12.46 -5.95
N PHE A 2 2.21 11.74 -6.91
CA PHE A 2 1.60 11.45 -8.20
C PHE A 2 1.67 9.95 -8.48
N SER A 3 0.53 9.32 -8.72
CA SER A 3 0.43 7.92 -9.13
C SER A 3 0.99 7.71 -10.54
N PRO A 4 1.32 6.45 -10.91
CA PRO A 4 1.70 6.13 -12.28
C PRO A 4 0.66 6.53 -13.33
N GLN A 5 -0.63 6.53 -12.98
CA GLN A 5 -1.69 7.02 -13.86
C GLN A 5 -1.61 8.54 -14.10
N GLU A 6 -1.28 9.33 -13.08
CA GLU A 6 -1.09 10.77 -13.22
C GLU A 6 0.19 11.10 -14.00
N VAL A 7 1.28 10.34 -13.80
CA VAL A 7 2.50 10.45 -14.62
C VAL A 7 2.18 10.18 -16.10
N GLN A 8 1.40 9.13 -16.40
CA GLN A 8 0.97 8.83 -17.75
C GLN A 8 0.09 9.94 -18.35
N PHE A 9 -0.81 10.49 -17.54
CA PHE A 9 -1.69 11.58 -17.98
C PHE A 9 -0.88 12.81 -18.36
N ILE A 10 0.05 13.26 -17.50
CA ILE A 10 0.93 14.41 -17.78
C ILE A 10 1.77 14.15 -19.03
N ALA A 11 2.39 12.97 -19.14
CA ALA A 11 3.19 12.60 -20.31
C ALA A 11 2.39 12.70 -21.62
N ARG A 12 1.11 12.27 -21.59
CA ARG A 12 0.22 12.37 -22.74
C ARG A 12 -0.14 13.83 -23.06
N GLU A 13 -0.60 14.60 -22.09
CA GLU A 13 -1.05 15.98 -22.31
C GLU A 13 0.08 16.88 -22.80
N ASP A 14 1.29 16.71 -22.24
CA ASP A 14 2.44 17.55 -22.55
C ASP A 14 3.33 16.95 -23.66
N SER A 15 2.95 15.80 -24.23
CA SER A 15 3.73 15.07 -25.24
C SER A 15 5.17 14.78 -24.80
N LEU A 16 5.35 14.39 -23.55
CA LEU A 16 6.62 14.02 -22.92
C LEU A 16 6.75 12.51 -22.75
N ASP A 17 7.97 12.02 -22.57
CA ASP A 17 8.19 10.66 -22.09
C ASP A 17 8.02 10.58 -20.56
N PHE A 18 7.75 9.38 -20.02
CA PHE A 18 7.59 9.20 -18.57
C PHE A 18 8.84 9.62 -17.81
N SER A 19 10.03 9.35 -18.37
CA SER A 19 11.31 9.69 -17.76
C SER A 19 11.47 11.20 -17.53
N THR A 20 11.03 12.04 -18.46
CA THR A 20 11.06 13.50 -18.31
C THR A 20 10.08 13.94 -17.25
N VAL A 21 8.83 13.46 -17.29
CA VAL A 21 7.84 13.79 -16.26
C VAL A 21 8.34 13.44 -14.86
N ILE A 22 8.90 12.24 -14.67
CA ILE A 22 9.42 11.79 -13.38
C ILE A 22 10.60 12.68 -12.92
N ARG A 23 11.52 13.06 -13.83
CA ARG A 23 12.62 13.97 -13.50
C ARG A 23 12.12 15.36 -13.08
N GLU A 24 11.17 15.93 -13.81
CA GLU A 24 10.60 17.24 -13.47
C GLU A 24 9.87 17.20 -12.13
N LEU A 25 9.11 16.13 -11.86
CA LEU A 25 8.48 15.91 -10.55
C LEU A 25 9.54 15.80 -9.43
N ALA A 26 10.64 15.09 -9.66
CA ALA A 26 11.73 14.98 -8.71
C ALA A 26 12.35 16.35 -8.40
N GLN A 27 12.62 17.15 -9.44
CA GLN A 27 13.15 18.51 -9.32
C GLN A 27 12.19 19.44 -8.56
N ALA A 28 10.89 19.25 -8.72
CA ALA A 28 9.84 19.95 -7.99
C ALA A 28 9.68 19.48 -6.52
N GLY A 29 10.45 18.47 -6.08
CA GLY A 29 10.50 18.01 -4.69
C GLY A 29 9.70 16.72 -4.40
N VAL A 30 9.23 16.01 -5.43
CA VAL A 30 8.61 14.69 -5.24
C VAL A 30 9.69 13.66 -4.90
N GLY A 31 9.66 13.13 -3.67
CA GLY A 31 10.66 12.17 -3.18
C GLY A 31 10.32 10.68 -3.38
N SER A 32 9.09 10.34 -3.77
CA SER A 32 8.66 8.97 -4.08
C SER A 32 7.34 8.97 -4.86
N LEU A 33 7.06 7.87 -5.59
CA LEU A 33 5.76 7.65 -6.22
C LEU A 33 4.93 6.61 -5.43
N PRO A 34 3.65 6.88 -5.14
CA PRO A 34 2.76 5.88 -4.57
C PRO A 34 2.46 4.77 -5.59
N GLY A 35 2.39 3.53 -5.11
CA GLY A 35 2.03 2.34 -5.90
C GLY A 35 0.55 2.19 -6.24
N THR A 36 -0.22 3.27 -6.15
CA THR A 36 -1.65 3.28 -6.45
C THR A 36 -1.90 3.09 -7.95
N ALA A 37 -3.17 2.91 -8.34
CA ALA A 37 -3.60 2.53 -9.69
C ALA A 37 -3.13 1.13 -10.17
N ALA A 38 -2.46 0.37 -9.29
CA ALA A 38 -2.03 -1.01 -9.57
C ALA A 38 -3.19 -2.01 -9.55
N GLU A 39 -4.20 -1.82 -8.69
CA GLU A 39 -5.32 -2.76 -8.49
C GLU A 39 -4.83 -4.23 -8.45
N VAL A 40 -5.29 -5.06 -9.38
CA VAL A 40 -4.59 -6.28 -9.80
C VAL A 40 -3.90 -6.01 -11.14
N LEU A 41 -2.64 -6.46 -11.29
CA LEU A 41 -1.85 -6.30 -12.52
C LEU A 41 -2.22 -7.39 -13.55
N ASP A 42 -3.52 -7.50 -13.85
CA ASP A 42 -4.08 -8.38 -14.88
C ASP A 42 -5.13 -7.59 -15.69
N ASP A 43 -4.87 -7.38 -16.99
CA ASP A 43 -5.73 -6.55 -17.83
C ASP A 43 -7.12 -7.15 -18.10
N ARG A 44 -7.37 -8.44 -17.84
CA ARG A 44 -8.72 -9.03 -17.87
C ARG A 44 -9.51 -8.57 -16.65
N VAL A 45 -8.90 -8.53 -15.47
CA VAL A 45 -9.53 -7.99 -14.25
C VAL A 45 -9.74 -6.48 -14.40
N ARG A 46 -8.69 -5.74 -14.79
CA ARG A 46 -8.72 -4.27 -14.91
C ARG A 46 -9.81 -3.77 -15.87
N ARG A 47 -10.00 -4.45 -17.01
CA ARG A 47 -11.08 -4.12 -17.96
C ARG A 47 -12.49 -4.19 -17.37
N VAL A 48 -12.67 -4.92 -16.27
CA VAL A 48 -13.96 -5.06 -15.60
C VAL A 48 -14.10 -4.07 -14.44
N ILE A 49 -13.06 -3.90 -13.62
CA ILE A 49 -13.15 -3.11 -12.38
C ILE A 49 -12.75 -1.63 -12.55
N CYS A 50 -11.87 -1.32 -13.52
CA CYS A 50 -11.29 0.00 -13.69
C CYS A 50 -10.81 0.24 -15.15
N PRO A 51 -11.71 0.13 -16.15
CA PRO A 51 -11.34 0.20 -17.57
C PRO A 51 -10.68 1.51 -18.01
N GLU A 52 -10.84 2.58 -17.23
CA GLU A 52 -10.26 3.90 -17.44
C GLU A 52 -8.79 4.01 -16.99
N LYS A 53 -8.30 3.07 -16.17
CA LYS A 53 -6.93 3.09 -15.68
C LYS A 53 -5.96 2.59 -16.75
N ILE A 54 -4.70 3.01 -16.63
CA ILE A 54 -3.59 2.50 -17.45
C ILE A 54 -3.50 0.97 -17.41
N ASN A 55 -2.95 0.32 -18.43
CA ASN A 55 -2.76 -1.14 -18.40
C ASN A 55 -1.61 -1.55 -17.46
N ALA A 56 -1.51 -2.84 -17.16
CA ALA A 56 -0.47 -3.37 -16.25
C ALA A 56 0.95 -3.11 -16.76
N ALA A 57 1.20 -3.24 -18.06
CA ALA A 57 2.51 -3.01 -18.66
C ALA A 57 2.99 -1.56 -18.51
N THR A 58 2.10 -0.58 -18.77
CA THR A 58 2.38 0.85 -18.59
C THR A 58 2.64 1.18 -17.12
N TRP A 59 1.89 0.57 -16.19
CA TRP A 59 2.16 0.75 -14.75
C TRP A 59 3.56 0.27 -14.38
N LEU A 60 3.93 -0.95 -14.82
CA LEU A 60 5.26 -1.53 -14.56
C LEU A 60 6.38 -0.70 -15.20
N GLU A 61 6.17 -0.19 -16.41
CA GLU A 61 7.14 0.66 -17.12
C GLU A 61 7.42 1.94 -16.35
N ILE A 62 6.38 2.64 -15.88
CA ILE A 62 6.53 3.90 -15.14
C ILE A 62 7.26 3.67 -13.82
N VAL A 63 6.93 2.59 -13.10
CA VAL A 63 7.59 2.25 -11.83
C VAL A 63 9.05 1.86 -12.07
N ALA A 64 9.35 1.10 -13.12
CA ALA A 64 10.73 0.78 -13.50
C ALA A 64 11.55 2.03 -13.83
N GLN A 65 10.99 2.96 -14.62
CA GLN A 65 11.65 4.23 -14.94
C GLN A 65 11.86 5.10 -13.70
N ALA A 66 10.92 5.09 -12.75
CA ALA A 66 11.10 5.79 -11.48
C ALA A 66 12.31 5.24 -10.71
N HIS A 67 12.43 3.91 -10.60
CA HIS A 67 13.58 3.28 -9.93
C HIS A 67 14.91 3.61 -10.62
N GLN A 68 14.95 3.53 -11.96
CA GLN A 68 16.11 3.89 -12.76
C GLN A 68 16.57 5.34 -12.53
N LEU A 69 15.62 6.25 -12.33
CA LEU A 69 15.88 7.66 -12.04
C LEU A 69 16.17 7.94 -10.55
N GLY A 70 16.29 6.90 -9.73
CA GLY A 70 16.57 7.02 -8.30
C GLY A 70 15.36 7.39 -7.44
N MET A 71 14.14 7.32 -7.98
CA MET A 71 12.91 7.61 -7.25
C MET A 71 12.27 6.31 -6.73
N PRO A 72 12.29 6.06 -5.41
CA PRO A 72 11.65 4.88 -4.83
C PRO A 72 10.13 4.95 -4.96
N THR A 73 9.48 3.79 -4.92
CA THR A 73 8.02 3.68 -5.03
C THR A 73 7.42 2.84 -3.90
N THR A 74 6.11 2.93 -3.70
CA THR A 74 5.35 1.90 -2.97
C THR A 74 4.62 0.99 -3.96
N SER A 75 3.95 -0.04 -3.47
CA SER A 75 3.11 -0.95 -4.26
C SER A 75 1.80 -1.25 -3.53
N THR A 76 0.73 -1.47 -4.29
CA THR A 76 -0.58 -1.78 -3.73
C THR A 76 -1.21 -2.94 -4.48
N MET A 77 -2.07 -3.72 -3.80
CA MET A 77 -2.98 -4.65 -4.46
C MET A 77 -4.41 -4.44 -3.95
N LEU A 78 -5.34 -4.10 -4.84
CA LEU A 78 -6.77 -4.18 -4.53
C LEU A 78 -7.20 -5.63 -4.65
N SER A 79 -7.75 -6.21 -3.58
CA SER A 79 -8.10 -7.64 -3.52
C SER A 79 -9.46 -7.89 -2.88
N GLY A 80 -9.99 -9.10 -3.01
CA GLY A 80 -11.31 -9.47 -2.52
C GLY A 80 -12.45 -8.99 -3.43
N HIS A 81 -12.18 -8.77 -4.71
CA HIS A 81 -13.21 -8.50 -5.72
C HIS A 81 -13.42 -9.73 -6.61
N ILE A 82 -13.23 -9.58 -7.93
CA ILE A 82 -13.51 -10.61 -8.95
C ILE A 82 -12.26 -11.42 -9.35
N GLU A 83 -11.11 -11.12 -8.78
CA GLU A 83 -9.84 -11.73 -9.15
C GLU A 83 -9.75 -13.17 -8.61
N THR A 84 -8.98 -13.98 -9.31
CA THR A 84 -8.65 -15.35 -8.89
C THR A 84 -7.39 -15.38 -8.02
N ILE A 85 -7.16 -16.48 -7.30
CA ILE A 85 -5.95 -16.68 -6.51
C ILE A 85 -4.71 -16.64 -7.42
N GLU A 86 -4.79 -17.24 -8.60
CA GLU A 86 -3.74 -17.22 -9.61
C GLU A 86 -3.38 -15.78 -10.00
N GLN A 87 -4.38 -14.92 -10.19
CA GLN A 87 -4.15 -13.50 -10.51
C GLN A 87 -3.58 -12.69 -9.34
N GLN A 88 -3.89 -13.05 -8.09
CA GLN A 88 -3.24 -12.46 -6.92
C GLN A 88 -1.75 -12.85 -6.89
N ILE A 89 -1.43 -14.12 -7.10
CA ILE A 89 -0.03 -14.59 -7.14
C ILE A 89 0.72 -13.98 -8.32
N ASP A 90 0.11 -13.89 -9.51
CA ASP A 90 0.70 -13.24 -10.68
C ASP A 90 0.99 -11.75 -10.43
N HIS A 91 0.12 -11.05 -9.69
CA HIS A 91 0.40 -9.68 -9.26
C HIS A 91 1.64 -9.62 -8.35
N LEU A 92 1.71 -10.46 -7.31
CA LEU A 92 2.84 -10.50 -6.39
C LEU A 92 4.15 -10.89 -7.11
N ASP A 93 4.07 -11.78 -8.11
CA ASP A 93 5.21 -12.19 -8.92
C ASP A 93 5.73 -11.06 -9.80
N GLN A 94 4.85 -10.29 -10.44
CA GLN A 94 5.23 -9.10 -11.20
C GLN A 94 5.94 -8.06 -10.33
N LEU A 95 5.41 -7.76 -9.14
CA LEU A 95 6.06 -6.85 -8.18
C LEU A 95 7.44 -7.37 -7.75
N ARG A 96 7.53 -8.67 -7.43
CA ARG A 96 8.79 -9.29 -7.00
C ARG A 96 9.83 -9.28 -8.11
N ARG A 97 9.46 -9.59 -9.37
CA ARG A 97 10.37 -9.56 -10.52
C ARG A 97 10.88 -8.16 -10.80
N LEU A 98 9.99 -7.17 -10.77
CA LEU A 98 10.36 -5.76 -10.92
C LEU A 98 11.37 -5.34 -9.85
N GLN A 99 11.07 -5.65 -8.59
CA GLN A 99 11.96 -5.34 -7.46
C GLN A 99 13.32 -6.05 -7.59
N GLN A 100 13.33 -7.33 -7.95
CA GLN A 100 14.57 -8.08 -8.16
C GLN A 100 15.41 -7.48 -9.29
N HIS A 101 14.76 -7.06 -10.37
CA HIS A 101 15.42 -6.44 -11.51
C HIS A 101 16.06 -5.10 -11.11
N SER A 102 15.29 -4.15 -10.56
CA SER A 102 15.82 -2.84 -10.18
C SER A 102 16.98 -2.95 -9.18
N LEU A 103 16.84 -3.78 -8.14
CA LEU A 103 17.92 -3.99 -7.18
C LEU A 103 19.16 -4.65 -7.81
N SER A 104 19.00 -5.51 -8.82
CA SER A 104 20.14 -6.11 -9.55
C SER A 104 20.92 -5.09 -10.39
N GLN A 105 20.27 -3.99 -10.79
CA GLN A 105 20.88 -2.89 -11.53
C GLN A 105 21.47 -1.81 -10.60
N GLY A 106 21.35 -1.95 -9.28
CA GLY A 106 21.77 -0.94 -8.31
C GLY A 106 20.84 0.28 -8.23
N GLU A 107 19.63 0.15 -8.75
CA GLU A 107 18.59 1.19 -8.72
C GLU A 107 17.89 1.22 -7.35
N THR A 108 17.02 2.21 -7.15
CA THR A 108 16.06 2.17 -6.03
C THR A 108 14.97 1.13 -6.29
N GLY A 109 13.96 1.06 -5.43
CA GLY A 109 12.93 0.03 -5.57
C GLY A 109 11.66 0.35 -4.80
N ILE A 110 10.82 -0.67 -4.73
CA ILE A 110 9.60 -0.70 -3.95
C ILE A 110 9.96 -0.76 -2.47
N THR A 111 9.53 0.24 -1.70
CA THR A 111 9.76 0.34 -0.25
C THR A 111 8.71 -0.40 0.56
N GLU A 112 7.49 -0.52 0.03
CA GLU A 112 6.31 -0.98 0.75
C GLU A 112 5.32 -1.72 -0.15
N PHE A 113 4.66 -2.74 0.41
CA PHE A 113 3.48 -3.37 -0.15
C PHE A 113 2.26 -3.11 0.75
N ILE A 114 1.17 -2.63 0.15
CA ILE A 114 -0.08 -2.32 0.86
C ILE A 114 -1.20 -3.19 0.28
N LEU A 115 -1.81 -4.02 1.14
CA LEU A 115 -3.01 -4.75 0.75
C LEU A 115 -4.24 -3.86 0.95
N LEU A 116 -5.05 -3.73 -0.09
CA LEU A 116 -6.26 -2.92 -0.11
C LEU A 116 -7.48 -3.84 -0.32
N PRO A 117 -8.17 -4.26 0.74
CA PRO A 117 -9.38 -5.05 0.58
C PRO A 117 -10.50 -4.24 -0.11
N PHE A 118 -11.24 -4.91 -0.98
CA PHE A 118 -12.36 -4.32 -1.70
C PHE A 118 -13.54 -4.07 -0.75
N VAL A 119 -14.02 -2.83 -0.73
CA VAL A 119 -15.24 -2.43 -0.01
C VAL A 119 -16.32 -2.21 -1.05
N GLY A 120 -17.41 -2.97 -0.93
CA GLY A 120 -18.51 -2.97 -1.90
C GLY A 120 -19.65 -2.03 -1.56
N GLN A 121 -19.80 -1.60 -0.31
CA GLN A 121 -21.01 -0.91 0.19
C GLN A 121 -21.45 0.26 -0.71
N ASP A 122 -20.53 1.15 -1.09
CA ASP A 122 -20.84 2.29 -1.97
C ASP A 122 -20.16 2.17 -3.35
N ALA A 123 -19.69 0.98 -3.72
CA ALA A 123 -19.20 0.71 -5.06
C ALA A 123 -20.32 0.84 -6.12
N PRO A 124 -20.00 1.20 -7.38
CA PRO A 124 -20.94 1.17 -8.49
C PRO A 124 -21.76 -0.13 -8.55
N ALA A 125 -23.08 -0.01 -8.74
CA ALA A 125 -24.01 -1.15 -8.72
C ALA A 125 -23.60 -2.36 -9.58
N PRO A 126 -23.03 -2.18 -10.80
CA PRO A 126 -22.52 -3.32 -11.58
C PRO A 126 -21.40 -4.08 -10.87
N MET A 127 -20.51 -3.38 -10.17
CA MET A 127 -19.41 -3.98 -9.42
C MET A 127 -19.91 -4.68 -8.16
N ARG A 128 -20.84 -4.04 -7.43
CA ARG A 128 -21.52 -4.68 -6.28
C ARG A 128 -22.19 -5.99 -6.66
N LYS A 129 -22.92 -6.01 -7.79
CA LYS A 129 -23.58 -7.22 -8.28
C LYS A 129 -22.59 -8.33 -8.65
N ARG A 130 -21.41 -7.99 -9.18
CA ARG A 130 -20.38 -8.96 -9.56
C ARG A 130 -19.67 -9.55 -8.34
N VAL A 131 -19.34 -8.71 -7.37
CA VAL A 131 -18.58 -9.12 -6.17
C VAL A 131 -19.52 -9.76 -5.13
N GLY A 132 -20.77 -9.32 -5.03
CA GLY A 132 -21.79 -9.95 -4.20
C GLY A 132 -21.64 -9.73 -2.69
N ARG A 133 -20.73 -8.85 -2.27
CA ARG A 133 -20.48 -8.50 -0.85
C ARG A 133 -20.23 -7.00 -0.71
N ASP A 134 -20.74 -6.44 0.39
CA ASP A 134 -20.60 -5.01 0.71
C ASP A 134 -19.33 -4.71 1.52
N GLN A 135 -18.78 -5.69 2.24
CA GLN A 135 -17.58 -5.53 3.06
C GLN A 135 -16.55 -6.62 2.75
N PRO A 136 -15.25 -6.38 3.03
CA PRO A 136 -14.21 -7.39 2.88
C PRO A 136 -14.47 -8.63 3.74
N VAL A 137 -14.04 -9.80 3.25
CA VAL A 137 -13.92 -10.98 4.10
C VAL A 137 -12.60 -10.88 4.85
N LEU A 138 -12.67 -10.54 6.14
CA LEU A 138 -11.49 -10.22 6.96
C LEU A 138 -10.48 -11.37 7.02
N ALA A 139 -10.96 -12.61 7.17
CA ALA A 139 -10.11 -13.80 7.19
C ALA A 139 -9.32 -13.99 5.88
N ASP A 140 -9.95 -13.73 4.73
CA ASP A 140 -9.28 -13.82 3.43
C ASP A 140 -8.21 -12.72 3.28
N ALA A 141 -8.48 -11.52 3.79
CA ALA A 141 -7.53 -10.41 3.77
C ALA A 141 -6.30 -10.68 4.65
N LEU A 142 -6.49 -11.22 5.85
CA LEU A 142 -5.40 -11.63 6.75
C LEU A 142 -4.58 -12.78 6.15
N LEU A 143 -5.25 -13.79 5.56
CA LEU A 143 -4.59 -14.88 4.85
C LEU A 143 -3.71 -14.36 3.71
N LEU A 144 -4.25 -13.48 2.87
CA LEU A 144 -3.51 -12.90 1.75
C LEU A 144 -2.35 -12.01 2.22
N THR A 145 -2.49 -11.35 3.36
CA THR A 145 -1.40 -10.60 4.01
C THR A 145 -0.23 -11.52 4.36
N ALA A 146 -0.48 -12.67 4.98
CA ALA A 146 0.57 -13.65 5.27
C ALA A 146 1.18 -14.27 4.00
N VAL A 147 0.35 -14.56 2.99
CA VAL A 147 0.84 -15.04 1.69
C VAL A 147 1.77 -14.00 1.04
N ALA A 148 1.37 -12.73 1.00
CA ALA A 148 2.19 -11.64 0.47
C ALA A 148 3.51 -11.50 1.22
N ARG A 149 3.49 -11.58 2.57
CA ARG A 149 4.71 -11.58 3.39
C ARG A 149 5.65 -12.72 3.01
N ILE A 150 5.15 -13.94 2.89
CA ILE A 150 5.98 -15.11 2.54
C ILE A 150 6.52 -14.97 1.11
N TYR A 151 5.69 -14.53 0.17
CA TYR A 151 6.03 -14.49 -1.25
C TYR A 151 7.00 -13.35 -1.59
N LEU A 152 6.74 -12.13 -1.09
CA LEU A 152 7.58 -10.95 -1.33
C LEU A 152 8.82 -10.96 -0.42
N GLY A 153 8.68 -11.48 0.81
CA GLY A 153 9.77 -11.79 1.73
C GLY A 153 10.76 -10.64 1.89
N ARG A 154 12.04 -10.93 1.58
CA ARG A 154 13.14 -9.97 1.70
C ARG A 154 13.16 -8.89 0.61
N TRP A 155 12.41 -9.08 -0.48
CA TRP A 155 12.45 -8.19 -1.64
C TRP A 155 11.68 -6.91 -1.37
N ILE A 156 10.48 -7.02 -0.80
CA ILE A 156 9.67 -5.88 -0.34
C ILE A 156 9.45 -6.07 1.15
N LYS A 157 10.24 -5.36 1.96
CA LYS A 157 10.34 -5.61 3.41
C LYS A 157 9.16 -5.06 4.18
N ASN A 158 8.63 -3.90 3.78
CA ASN A 158 7.56 -3.26 4.54
C ASN A 158 6.20 -3.64 4.01
N HIS A 159 5.33 -4.08 4.90
CA HIS A 159 3.97 -4.51 4.58
C HIS A 159 3.02 -3.77 5.52
N GLN A 160 2.03 -3.13 4.93
CA GLN A 160 1.07 -2.30 5.63
C GLN A 160 -0.36 -2.76 5.32
N PRO A 161 -1.22 -2.95 6.33
CA PRO A 161 -2.64 -3.15 6.13
C PRO A 161 -3.32 -1.81 5.84
N SER A 162 -4.52 -1.83 5.29
CA SER A 162 -5.36 -0.62 5.22
C SER A 162 -6.33 -0.61 6.38
N TRP A 163 -5.98 0.07 7.48
CA TRP A 163 -6.88 0.24 8.63
C TRP A 163 -8.18 0.96 8.25
N VAL A 164 -8.17 1.81 7.21
CA VAL A 164 -9.37 2.48 6.70
C VAL A 164 -10.37 1.47 6.14
N LYS A 165 -9.88 0.41 5.49
CA LYS A 165 -10.70 -0.65 4.87
C LYS A 165 -11.04 -1.79 5.84
N LEU A 166 -10.13 -2.08 6.76
CA LEU A 166 -10.23 -3.23 7.68
C LEU A 166 -10.76 -2.86 9.07
N GLY A 167 -10.71 -1.59 9.45
CA GLY A 167 -10.78 -1.18 10.84
C GLY A 167 -9.44 -1.35 11.58
N LEU A 168 -9.23 -0.55 12.63
CA LEU A 168 -7.97 -0.53 13.38
C LEU A 168 -7.68 -1.85 14.10
N GLU A 169 -8.71 -2.53 14.62
CA GLU A 169 -8.58 -3.82 15.30
C GLU A 169 -7.97 -4.88 14.36
N VAL A 170 -8.55 -5.05 13.17
CA VAL A 170 -8.07 -6.04 12.19
C VAL A 170 -6.73 -5.62 11.58
N ALA A 171 -6.49 -4.32 11.39
CA ALA A 171 -5.18 -3.83 10.96
C ALA A 171 -4.09 -4.09 12.01
N THR A 172 -4.45 -4.06 13.29
CA THR A 172 -3.55 -4.43 14.38
C THR A 172 -3.27 -5.93 14.34
N GLU A 173 -4.31 -6.76 14.19
CA GLU A 173 -4.15 -8.21 14.00
C GLU A 173 -3.21 -8.51 12.81
N ALA A 174 -3.35 -7.79 11.70
CA ALA A 174 -2.51 -7.98 10.51
C ALA A 174 -0.99 -7.85 10.79
N LEU A 175 -0.59 -7.16 11.86
CA LEU A 175 0.82 -7.11 12.30
C LEU A 175 1.35 -8.49 12.74
N ASP A 176 0.50 -9.37 13.27
CA ASP A 176 0.84 -10.78 13.56
C ASP A 176 0.77 -11.68 12.31
N TRP A 177 0.15 -11.20 11.23
CA TRP A 177 0.09 -11.87 9.92
C TRP A 177 1.18 -11.41 8.95
N GLY A 178 2.18 -10.68 9.45
CA GLY A 178 3.36 -10.30 8.68
C GLY A 178 3.45 -8.83 8.31
N CYS A 179 2.47 -8.00 8.63
CA CYS A 179 2.67 -6.55 8.55
C CYS A 179 3.67 -6.07 9.61
N ASN A 180 4.49 -5.09 9.25
CA ASN A 180 5.45 -4.44 10.15
C ASN A 180 5.23 -2.93 10.24
N ASP A 181 4.08 -2.49 9.73
CA ASP A 181 3.70 -1.12 9.57
C ASP A 181 2.19 -1.04 9.74
N ILE A 182 1.70 -0.25 10.69
CA ILE A 182 0.27 -0.12 10.94
C ILE A 182 -0.38 0.93 10.04
N GLY A 183 0.42 1.77 9.37
CA GLY A 183 -0.04 2.88 8.56
C GLY A 183 0.11 4.26 9.20
N GLY A 184 -0.15 5.28 8.39
CA GLY A 184 -0.05 6.69 8.80
C GLY A 184 -1.33 7.25 9.42
N THR A 185 -1.21 8.44 10.00
CA THR A 185 -2.35 9.26 10.44
C THR A 185 -2.96 9.95 9.23
N LEU A 186 -4.05 9.39 8.71
CA LEU A 186 -4.85 10.09 7.71
C LEU A 186 -5.70 11.12 8.47
N MET A 187 -5.55 12.41 8.15
CA MET A 187 -6.29 13.47 8.85
C MET A 187 -7.73 13.60 8.30
N GLU A 188 -7.91 13.32 7.00
CA GLU A 188 -9.20 13.18 6.34
C GLU A 188 -9.06 12.19 5.17
N GLU A 189 -9.64 10.99 5.30
CA GLU A 189 -9.74 10.04 4.19
C GLU A 189 -11.14 10.12 3.58
N HIS A 190 -11.28 10.81 2.44
CA HIS A 190 -12.58 11.00 1.78
C HIS A 190 -12.92 9.89 0.79
N ILE A 191 -11.93 9.28 0.14
CA ILE A 191 -12.14 8.35 -1.00
C ILE A 191 -12.69 6.98 -0.52
N THR A 192 -12.08 6.38 0.49
CA THR A 192 -12.50 5.10 1.08
C THR A 192 -13.74 5.27 1.96
N SER A 193 -13.93 6.43 2.57
CA SER A 193 -15.20 6.82 3.21
C SER A 193 -16.36 6.91 2.20
N MET A 194 -16.13 7.52 1.04
CA MET A 194 -17.12 7.54 -0.06
C MET A 194 -17.40 6.15 -0.65
N ALA A 195 -16.50 5.19 -0.45
CA ALA A 195 -16.71 3.78 -0.82
C ALA A 195 -17.44 2.97 0.28
N GLY A 196 -17.75 3.58 1.43
CA GLY A 196 -18.55 2.99 2.50
C GLY A 196 -17.75 2.19 3.52
N ALA A 197 -16.45 2.43 3.64
CA ALA A 197 -15.64 1.72 4.61
C ALA A 197 -15.95 2.17 6.04
N GLN A 198 -15.99 1.20 6.96
CA GLN A 198 -16.33 1.43 8.36
C GLN A 198 -15.11 1.66 9.27
N GLY A 199 -13.89 1.63 8.73
CA GLY A 199 -12.64 1.70 9.49
C GLY A 199 -12.28 3.07 10.08
N GLY A 200 -13.18 4.06 9.95
CA GLY A 200 -12.98 5.42 10.40
C GLY A 200 -12.29 6.31 9.36
N THR A 201 -12.38 7.63 9.55
CA THR A 201 -11.87 8.63 8.60
C THR A 201 -10.58 9.32 9.08
N CYS A 202 -10.22 9.09 10.35
CA CYS A 202 -9.06 9.65 11.01
C CYS A 202 -8.59 8.73 12.16
N GLN A 203 -7.28 8.60 12.33
CA GLN A 203 -6.64 7.94 13.47
C GLN A 203 -5.55 8.86 14.01
N SER A 204 -5.53 9.08 15.32
CA SER A 204 -4.47 9.88 15.94
C SER A 204 -3.18 9.05 16.07
N VAL A 205 -2.04 9.72 16.21
CA VAL A 205 -0.77 9.04 16.51
C VAL A 205 -0.89 8.19 17.78
N ALA A 206 -1.61 8.68 18.80
CA ALA A 206 -1.81 7.99 20.06
C ALA A 206 -2.60 6.69 19.89
N ASP A 207 -3.64 6.68 19.04
CA ASP A 207 -4.45 5.49 18.77
C ASP A 207 -3.62 4.41 18.08
N LEU A 208 -2.82 4.78 17.08
CA LEU A 208 -1.93 3.85 16.37
C LEU A 208 -0.84 3.28 17.30
N VAL A 209 -0.24 4.11 18.15
CA VAL A 209 0.74 3.66 19.15
C VAL A 209 0.10 2.73 20.17
N ALA A 210 -1.09 3.06 20.69
CA ALA A 210 -1.82 2.21 21.62
C ALA A 210 -2.15 0.86 21.01
N ALA A 211 -2.59 0.84 19.74
CA ALA A 211 -2.90 -0.36 18.99
C ALA A 211 -1.65 -1.27 18.83
N ILE A 212 -0.51 -0.72 18.42
CA ILE A 212 0.77 -1.46 18.34
C ILE A 212 1.17 -2.01 19.72
N ALA A 213 0.99 -1.23 20.79
CA ALA A 213 1.37 -1.60 22.14
C ALA A 213 0.61 -2.82 22.67
N THR A 214 -0.62 -3.08 22.19
CA THR A 214 -1.39 -4.29 22.55
C THR A 214 -0.66 -5.58 22.18
N LEU A 215 0.16 -5.55 21.12
CA LEU A 215 0.98 -6.66 20.65
C LEU A 215 2.35 -6.73 21.33
N LYS A 216 2.64 -5.82 22.28
CA LYS A 216 3.92 -5.69 22.97
C LYS A 216 5.10 -5.48 22.01
N ARG A 217 4.86 -4.82 20.87
CA ARG A 217 5.88 -4.45 19.89
C ARG A 217 6.30 -2.98 20.07
N PRO A 218 7.55 -2.62 19.74
CA PRO A 218 7.95 -1.22 19.71
C PRO A 218 7.25 -0.48 18.57
N SER A 219 6.84 0.77 18.81
CA SER A 219 6.31 1.68 17.81
C SER A 219 7.37 2.71 17.41
N GLN A 220 7.47 3.02 16.11
CA GLN A 220 8.39 4.02 15.60
C GLN A 220 7.70 4.89 14.54
N GLN A 221 7.73 6.20 14.71
CA GLN A 221 7.31 7.12 13.66
C GLN A 221 8.36 7.13 12.53
N ARG A 222 7.87 7.08 11.29
CA ARG A 222 8.69 7.02 10.07
C ARG A 222 8.24 8.06 9.05
N ASP A 223 9.13 8.38 8.11
CA ASP A 223 8.74 9.02 6.85
C ASP A 223 8.31 7.98 5.80
N THR A 224 7.97 8.44 4.59
CA THR A 224 7.55 7.58 3.47
C THR A 224 8.65 6.62 3.01
N LEU A 225 9.92 6.93 3.30
CA LEU A 225 11.08 6.11 2.94
C LEU A 225 11.54 5.20 4.10
N TYR A 226 10.75 5.11 5.16
CA TYR A 226 11.03 4.34 6.37
C TYR A 226 12.24 4.85 7.17
N ASN A 227 12.66 6.10 6.97
CA ASN A 227 13.61 6.74 7.88
C ASN A 227 12.91 7.05 9.20
N VAL A 228 13.67 6.88 10.30
CA VAL A 228 13.21 7.24 11.63
C VAL A 228 13.03 8.75 11.72
N VAL A 229 11.81 9.19 12.05
CA VAL A 229 11.55 10.59 12.38
C VAL A 229 11.92 10.79 13.85
N SER A 230 13.02 11.50 14.10
CA SER A 230 13.44 11.83 15.46
C SER A 230 12.43 12.77 16.10
N THR A 231 11.74 12.29 17.13
CA THR A 231 10.89 13.11 18.01
C THR A 231 11.77 13.96 18.91
N SER A 232 12.18 15.14 18.41
CA SER A 232 12.70 16.22 19.25
C SER A 232 11.53 16.84 20.03
N GLY A 233 10.98 16.13 21.02
CA GLY A 233 9.83 16.59 21.80
C GLY A 233 9.09 15.46 22.53
N SER A 234 9.56 15.15 23.75
CA SER A 234 8.81 14.54 24.87
C SER A 234 7.66 13.55 24.54
N TYR A 235 8.01 12.30 24.27
CA TYR A 235 7.24 11.16 24.79
C TYR A 235 8.23 10.21 25.47
N GLN A 236 8.56 10.51 26.73
CA GLN A 236 9.20 9.53 27.62
C GLN A 236 8.15 8.48 27.97
N HIS A 237 8.09 7.38 27.22
CA HIS A 237 7.48 6.17 27.76
C HIS A 237 8.38 5.68 28.90
N GLN A 238 7.87 5.78 30.12
CA GLN A 238 8.37 5.02 31.26
C GLN A 238 8.51 3.56 30.84
N ALA A 239 9.74 3.05 30.87
CA ALA A 239 9.99 1.62 30.79
C ALA A 239 9.18 0.93 31.89
N TYR A 240 8.30 0.00 31.52
CA TYR A 240 7.63 -0.85 32.49
C TYR A 240 8.70 -1.68 33.24
N PRO A 241 8.73 -1.67 34.58
CA PRO A 241 9.62 -2.52 35.32
C PRO A 241 9.21 -3.98 35.10
N LEU A 242 10.20 -4.81 34.76
CA LEU A 242 10.08 -6.27 34.81
C LEU A 242 9.64 -6.67 36.22
N ASN A 243 8.43 -7.20 36.34
CA ASN A 243 7.97 -7.88 37.55
C ASN A 243 8.95 -9.02 37.86
N GLN A 244 9.81 -8.80 38.87
CA GLN A 244 10.49 -9.89 39.53
C GLN A 244 9.51 -10.57 40.47
N GLN A 245 9.35 -11.87 40.21
CA GLN A 245 8.71 -12.88 41.05
C GLN A 245 8.94 -12.67 42.55
N ARG A 246 7.85 -12.53 43.32
CA ARG A 246 7.45 -13.39 44.45
C ARG A 246 6.12 -12.94 45.04
#